data_AF-A0A1Y2UX55-F1
#
_entry.id   AF-A0A1Y2UX55-F1
#
_cell.length_a   1.000
_cell.length_b   1.000
_cell.length_c   1.000
_cell.angle_alpha   90.00
_cell.angle_beta   90.00
_cell.angle_gamma   90.00
#
_symmetry.space_group_name_H-M   'P 1'
#
loop_
_entity.id
_entity.type
_entity.pdbx_description
1 polymer ?
#
loop_
_entity_poly.entity_id
_entity_poly.type
_entity_poly.pdbx_seq_one_letter_code
_entity_poly.pdbx_strand_id
1 'polypeptide(L)'
;MPHKEEDYTEFTPDLYPPFPDDVPTVDLQTISLSKLLGGDAAEQYRVFEACVGRGFFYLALEGCDAGETILRGADQIALTGERVFKLPLEEKAKYKMAKSLFGYKHAGATRTDKAGTPDTAEFFNVSKNDMIVPDERMSRPWPAEVLNVKPLFASYVKSAHSVGMTVLDIIAEKLGVDPSEFRSRHRIEEPSGDHVRITRGPPREKEEMPEIQTPSHTDFGT
;
A
#
# COMPACT_ATOMS: atom_id res chain seq x y z
N MET A 1 40.49 -9.90 -2.10
CA MET A 1 39.76 -9.12 -1.08
C MET A 1 38.32 -9.05 -1.54
N PRO A 2 37.33 -9.49 -0.77
CA PRO A 2 35.95 -9.29 -1.17
C PRO A 2 35.70 -7.79 -1.11
N HIS A 3 35.28 -7.22 -2.25
CA HIS A 3 34.78 -5.86 -2.28
C HIS A 3 33.61 -5.82 -1.29
N LYS A 4 33.70 -4.92 -0.31
CA LYS A 4 32.57 -4.57 0.54
C LYS A 4 31.57 -3.95 -0.43
N GLU A 5 30.58 -4.72 -0.87
CA GLU A 5 29.45 -4.17 -1.61
C GLU A 5 28.94 -3.02 -0.75
N GLU A 6 29.09 -1.79 -1.23
CA GLU A 6 28.42 -0.66 -0.61
C GLU A 6 26.93 -0.99 -0.61
N ASP A 7 26.26 -0.78 0.53
CA ASP A 7 24.82 -0.99 0.67
C ASP A 7 24.08 -0.06 -0.29
N TYR A 8 23.96 -0.47 -1.55
CA TYR A 8 23.26 0.26 -2.61
C TYR A 8 21.77 0.23 -2.28
N THR A 9 21.15 1.41 -2.23
CA THR A 9 19.71 1.56 -2.02
C THR A 9 19.02 1.70 -3.37
N GLU A 10 18.09 0.79 -3.68
CA GLU A 10 17.32 0.80 -4.93
C GLU A 10 16.26 1.92 -4.89
N PHE A 11 15.55 2.10 -3.78
CA PHE A 11 14.47 3.09 -3.66
C PHE A 11 15.02 4.51 -3.42
N THR A 12 15.13 5.30 -4.49
CA THR A 12 15.71 6.65 -4.49
C THR A 12 14.83 7.66 -5.25
N PRO A 13 13.60 7.94 -4.76
CA PRO A 13 12.61 8.73 -5.50
C PRO A 13 13.10 10.12 -5.93
N ASP A 14 13.93 10.78 -5.13
CA ASP A 14 14.50 12.10 -5.44
C ASP A 14 15.45 12.10 -6.66
N LEU A 15 15.93 10.93 -7.07
CA LEU A 15 16.84 10.76 -8.21
C LEU A 15 16.14 10.25 -9.47
N TYR A 16 14.83 9.97 -9.40
CA TYR A 16 14.09 9.44 -10.54
C TYR A 16 13.88 10.52 -11.61
N PRO A 17 13.96 10.18 -12.90
CA PRO A 17 13.70 11.12 -13.97
C PRO A 17 12.24 11.58 -13.96
N PRO A 18 11.93 12.77 -14.51
CA PRO A 18 10.55 13.20 -14.69
C PRO A 18 9.79 12.24 -15.60
N PHE A 19 8.47 12.20 -15.46
CA PHE A 19 7.61 11.40 -16.32
C PHE A 19 7.71 11.90 -17.78
N PRO A 20 7.76 11.00 -18.79
CA PRO A 20 7.87 11.42 -20.20
C PRO A 20 6.65 12.19 -20.71
N ASP A 21 6.88 13.23 -21.52
CA ASP A 21 5.83 14.10 -22.08
C ASP A 21 5.12 13.50 -23.32
N ASP A 22 5.64 12.40 -23.88
CA ASP A 22 5.17 11.78 -25.12
C ASP A 22 4.30 10.53 -24.90
N VAL A 23 4.04 10.17 -23.65
CA VAL A 23 3.18 9.03 -23.28
C VAL A 23 1.75 9.52 -23.04
N PRO A 24 0.72 8.91 -23.66
CA PRO A 24 -0.67 9.26 -23.39
C PRO A 24 -1.01 9.11 -21.90
N THR A 25 -1.54 10.18 -21.30
CA THR A 25 -1.96 10.20 -19.89
C THR A 25 -3.46 10.44 -19.76
N VAL A 26 -3.99 10.15 -18.57
CA VAL A 26 -5.34 10.52 -18.15
C VAL A 26 -5.24 11.43 -16.94
N ASP A 27 -6.01 12.53 -16.96
CA ASP A 27 -6.08 13.45 -15.83
C ASP A 27 -7.00 12.88 -14.74
N LEU A 28 -6.46 12.74 -13.53
CA LEU A 28 -7.18 12.35 -12.33
C LEU A 28 -7.26 13.54 -11.37
N GLN A 29 -8.41 13.70 -10.72
CA GLN A 29 -8.59 14.80 -9.79
C GLN A 29 -7.63 14.65 -8.60
N THR A 30 -7.01 15.75 -8.19
CA THR A 30 -6.24 15.83 -6.95
C THR A 30 -7.02 16.59 -5.89
N ILE A 31 -7.27 15.93 -4.76
CA ILE A 31 -8.14 16.39 -3.68
C ILE A 31 -7.28 16.65 -2.43
N SER A 32 -7.46 17.81 -1.81
CA SER A 32 -6.71 18.25 -0.64
C SER A 32 -7.17 17.52 0.61
N LEU A 33 -6.30 16.70 1.20
CA LEU A 33 -6.59 16.00 2.45
C LEU A 33 -6.82 16.99 3.60
N SER A 34 -6.03 18.06 3.70
CA SER A 34 -6.17 19.07 4.75
C SER A 34 -7.54 19.77 4.70
N LYS A 35 -8.07 20.07 3.51
CA LYS A 35 -9.44 20.60 3.36
C LYS A 35 -10.51 19.56 3.70
N LEU A 36 -10.33 18.30 3.31
CA LEU A 36 -11.26 17.23 3.67
C LEU A 36 -11.37 17.04 5.18
N LEU A 37 -10.23 16.98 5.88
CA LEU A 37 -10.19 16.89 7.34
C LEU A 37 -10.76 18.15 8.02
N GLY A 38 -10.68 19.30 7.34
CA GLY A 38 -11.33 20.55 7.74
C GLY A 38 -12.84 20.62 7.49
N GLY A 39 -13.45 19.58 6.89
CA GLY A 39 -14.89 19.55 6.61
C GLY A 39 -15.33 20.42 5.42
N ASP A 40 -14.43 20.73 4.48
CA ASP A 40 -14.76 21.55 3.32
C ASP A 40 -15.78 20.85 2.40
N ALA A 41 -16.99 21.41 2.33
CA ALA A 41 -18.10 20.80 1.60
C ALA A 41 -17.86 20.70 0.09
N ALA A 42 -17.10 21.62 -0.51
CA ALA A 42 -16.78 21.58 -1.92
C ALA A 42 -15.78 20.45 -2.22
N GLU A 43 -14.78 20.28 -1.35
CA GLU A 43 -13.79 19.22 -1.46
C GLU A 43 -14.40 17.83 -1.22
N GLN A 44 -15.33 17.70 -0.26
CA GLN A 44 -16.12 16.48 -0.07
C GLN A 44 -17.00 16.15 -1.28
N TYR A 45 -17.59 17.17 -1.93
CA TYR A 45 -18.34 16.95 -3.17
C TYR A 45 -17.44 16.42 -4.29
N ARG A 46 -16.21 16.94 -4.41
CA ARG A 46 -15.21 16.44 -5.38
C ARG A 46 -14.83 14.99 -5.13
N VAL A 47 -14.73 14.55 -3.87
CA VAL A 47 -14.52 13.12 -3.53
C VAL A 47 -15.65 12.28 -4.10
N PHE A 48 -16.90 12.65 -3.82
CA PHE A 48 -18.05 11.90 -4.28
C PHE A 48 -18.12 11.83 -5.82
N GLU A 49 -17.94 12.96 -6.50
CA GLU A 49 -17.91 13.02 -7.97
C GLU A 49 -16.79 12.14 -8.56
N ALA A 50 -15.60 12.15 -7.96
CA ALA A 50 -14.51 11.29 -8.41
C ALA A 50 -14.83 9.80 -8.23
N CYS A 51 -15.45 9.42 -7.10
CA CYS A 51 -15.86 8.04 -6.81
C CYS A 51 -16.93 7.54 -7.79
N VAL A 52 -17.98 8.32 -8.09
CA VAL A 52 -19.06 7.89 -9.00
C VAL A 52 -18.69 8.05 -10.48
N GLY A 53 -17.72 8.93 -10.79
CA GLY A 53 -17.25 9.19 -12.14
C GLY A 53 -16.16 8.21 -12.58
N ARG A 54 -14.90 8.58 -12.37
CA ARG A 54 -13.74 7.76 -12.81
C ARG A 54 -13.44 6.59 -11.88
N GLY A 55 -13.90 6.65 -10.62
CA GLY A 55 -13.57 5.69 -9.58
C GLY A 55 -12.17 5.87 -8.97
N PHE A 56 -11.43 6.91 -9.36
CA PHE A 56 -10.07 7.18 -8.90
C PHE A 56 -9.82 8.68 -8.73
N PHE A 57 -9.03 9.03 -7.72
CA PHE A 57 -8.51 10.38 -7.45
C PHE A 57 -7.21 10.29 -6.65
N TYR A 58 -6.43 11.36 -6.65
CA TYR A 58 -5.28 11.54 -5.78
C TYR A 58 -5.68 12.33 -4.53
N LEU A 59 -5.05 12.02 -3.40
CA LEU A 59 -5.06 12.88 -2.22
C LEU A 59 -3.74 13.65 -2.15
N ALA A 60 -3.81 14.98 -2.13
CA ALA A 60 -2.70 15.83 -1.75
C ALA A 60 -2.54 15.76 -0.23
N LEU A 61 -1.42 15.20 0.22
CA LEU A 61 -1.15 14.85 1.62
C LEU A 61 -0.56 16.03 2.42
N GLU A 62 -0.19 17.11 1.75
CA GLU A 62 0.49 18.25 2.36
C GLU A 62 -0.45 19.08 3.24
N GLY A 63 0.12 19.69 4.28
CA GLY A 63 -0.58 20.65 5.14
C GLY A 63 -1.44 20.02 6.24
N CYS A 64 -1.22 18.75 6.59
CA CYS A 64 -1.79 18.13 7.78
C CYS A 64 -0.95 16.95 8.31
N ASP A 65 -0.97 16.75 9.63
CA ASP A 65 -0.18 15.71 10.32
C ASP A 65 -0.47 14.29 9.80
N ALA A 66 -1.73 14.00 9.46
CA ALA A 66 -2.13 12.70 8.94
C ALA A 66 -1.48 12.40 7.59
N GLY A 67 -1.48 13.39 6.68
CA GLY A 67 -0.86 13.25 5.38
C GLY A 67 0.66 13.19 5.45
N GLU A 68 1.31 13.99 6.31
CA GLU A 68 2.75 13.89 6.57
C GLU A 68 3.15 12.51 7.12
N THR A 69 2.33 11.94 8.01
CA THR A 69 2.53 10.60 8.56
C THR A 69 2.43 9.53 7.48
N ILE A 70 1.45 9.64 6.58
CA ILE A 70 1.28 8.71 5.46
C ILE A 70 2.45 8.84 4.47
N LEU A 71 2.80 10.07 4.06
CA LEU A 71 3.88 10.32 3.10
C LEU A 71 5.22 9.76 3.60
N ARG A 72 5.66 10.18 4.79
CA ARG A 72 6.90 9.67 5.40
C ARG A 72 6.84 8.16 5.65
N GLY A 73 5.69 7.66 6.07
CA GLY A 73 5.49 6.23 6.32
C GLY A 73 5.63 5.40 5.05
N ALA A 74 5.09 5.86 3.92
CA ALA A 74 5.18 5.18 2.63
C ALA A 74 6.64 5.01 2.19
N ASP A 75 7.45 6.07 2.23
CA ASP A 75 8.87 6.00 1.85
C ASP A 75 9.67 5.04 2.74
N GLN A 76 9.46 5.13 4.05
CA GLN A 76 10.17 4.29 5.00
C GLN A 76 9.71 2.82 4.94
N ILE A 77 8.45 2.57 4.61
CA ILE A 77 7.93 1.23 4.34
C ILE A 77 8.52 0.68 3.04
N ALA A 78 8.67 1.48 1.98
CA ALA A 78 9.33 1.07 0.74
C ALA A 78 10.79 0.67 0.98
N LEU A 79 11.55 1.47 1.72
CA LEU A 79 12.92 1.14 2.15
C LEU A 79 12.98 -0.12 3.03
N THR A 80 11.96 -0.34 3.88
CA THR A 80 11.83 -1.58 4.65
C THR A 80 11.58 -2.77 3.74
N GLY A 81 10.74 -2.59 2.73
CA GLY A 81 10.51 -3.55 1.66
C GLY A 81 11.78 -4.00 0.97
N GLU A 82 12.62 -3.04 0.58
CA GLU A 82 13.91 -3.33 -0.04
C GLU A 82 14.79 -4.23 0.84
N ARG A 83 14.89 -3.91 2.15
CA ARG A 83 15.62 -4.74 3.11
C ARG A 83 15.04 -6.15 3.24
N VAL A 84 13.70 -6.25 3.33
CA VAL A 84 13.01 -7.55 3.38
C VAL A 84 13.29 -8.38 2.13
N PHE A 85 13.25 -7.78 0.94
CA PHE A 85 13.43 -8.51 -0.31
C PHE A 85 14.88 -8.90 -0.60
N LYS A 86 15.86 -8.19 0.00
CA LYS A 86 17.28 -8.56 0.01
C LYS A 86 17.60 -9.77 0.89
N LEU A 87 16.70 -10.19 1.78
CA LEU A 87 16.89 -11.41 2.57
C LEU A 87 16.99 -12.64 1.65
N PRO A 88 17.80 -13.66 2.04
CA PRO A 88 17.83 -14.95 1.35
C PRO A 88 16.43 -15.54 1.19
N LEU A 89 16.19 -16.24 0.08
CA LEU A 89 14.88 -16.83 -0.21
C LEU A 89 14.42 -17.77 0.91
N GLU A 90 15.35 -18.55 1.49
CA GLU A 90 15.09 -19.46 2.61
C GLU A 90 14.57 -18.71 3.84
N GLU A 91 15.07 -17.49 4.07
CA GLU A 91 14.61 -16.62 5.16
C GLU A 91 13.21 -16.09 4.87
N LYS A 92 13.00 -15.53 3.67
CA LYS A 92 11.68 -15.02 3.24
C LYS A 92 10.61 -16.12 3.27
N ALA A 93 10.98 -17.35 2.89
CA ALA A 93 10.07 -18.51 2.85
C ALA A 93 9.53 -18.91 4.22
N LYS A 94 10.20 -18.58 5.33
CA LYS A 94 9.69 -18.78 6.70
C LYS A 94 8.40 -18.00 6.94
N TYR A 95 8.22 -16.89 6.23
CA TYR A 95 7.08 -15.99 6.37
C TYR A 95 6.03 -16.18 5.27
N LYS A 96 6.02 -17.31 4.54
CA LYS A 96 5.12 -17.51 3.40
C LYS A 96 3.64 -17.24 3.69
N MET A 97 2.95 -16.71 2.68
CA MET A 97 1.49 -16.64 2.61
C MET A 97 0.94 -18.08 2.47
N ALA A 98 0.66 -18.74 3.61
CA ALA A 98 0.06 -20.07 3.62
C ALA A 98 -1.47 -19.95 3.40
N LYS A 99 -2.30 -20.34 4.37
CA LYS A 99 -3.76 -20.09 4.35
C LYS A 99 -4.12 -18.69 4.84
N SER A 100 -3.22 -17.72 4.69
CA SER A 100 -3.31 -16.37 5.23
C SER A 100 -3.05 -15.35 4.13
N LEU A 101 -3.70 -14.18 4.22
CA LEU A 101 -3.43 -13.02 3.38
C LEU A 101 -2.09 -12.35 3.71
N PHE A 102 -1.43 -12.75 4.80
CA PHE A 102 -0.25 -12.10 5.33
C PHE A 102 1.02 -12.86 4.99
N GLY A 103 2.15 -12.15 4.92
CA GLY A 103 3.48 -12.72 4.70
C GLY A 103 3.98 -12.64 3.27
N TYR A 104 4.96 -13.49 2.95
CA TYR A 104 5.71 -13.48 1.69
C TYR A 104 5.06 -14.32 0.59
N LYS A 105 5.02 -13.76 -0.62
CA LYS A 105 4.73 -14.48 -1.87
C LYS A 105 5.90 -14.30 -2.82
N HIS A 106 6.42 -15.42 -3.33
CA HIS A 106 7.53 -15.44 -4.29
C HIS A 106 7.05 -15.08 -5.70
N ALA A 107 7.95 -14.54 -6.53
CA ALA A 107 7.69 -14.30 -7.94
C ALA A 107 7.28 -15.58 -8.68
N GLY A 108 6.31 -15.47 -9.59
CA GLY A 108 5.81 -16.57 -10.40
C GLY A 108 4.78 -17.48 -9.72
N ALA A 109 4.34 -17.16 -8.50
CA ALA A 109 3.30 -17.92 -7.81
C ALA A 109 1.89 -17.72 -8.43
N THR A 110 1.67 -16.62 -9.13
CA THR A 110 0.40 -16.27 -9.79
C THR A 110 0.53 -16.44 -11.31
N ARG A 111 -0.60 -16.74 -11.97
CA ARG A 111 -0.70 -16.83 -13.44
C ARG A 111 -1.35 -15.56 -13.96
N THR A 112 -0.71 -14.87 -14.90
CA THR A 112 -1.09 -13.53 -15.36
C THR A 112 -1.99 -13.56 -16.59
N ASP A 113 -2.02 -14.67 -17.32
CA ASP A 113 -2.81 -14.82 -18.53
C ASP A 113 -3.32 -16.27 -18.73
N LYS A 114 -4.09 -16.48 -19.81
CA LYS A 114 -4.62 -17.80 -20.20
C LYS A 114 -3.54 -18.79 -20.66
N ALA A 115 -2.37 -18.30 -21.06
CA ALA A 115 -1.23 -19.14 -21.43
C ALA A 115 -0.49 -19.66 -20.19
N GLY A 116 -0.79 -19.11 -19.02
CA GLY A 116 -0.18 -19.51 -17.76
C GLY A 116 1.16 -18.82 -17.49
N THR A 117 1.38 -17.64 -18.08
CA THR A 117 2.58 -16.84 -17.83
C THR A 117 2.70 -16.54 -16.33
N PRO A 118 3.81 -16.90 -15.66
CA PRO A 118 4.02 -16.54 -14.26
C PRO A 118 4.18 -15.03 -14.11
N ASP A 119 3.71 -14.47 -12.99
CA ASP A 119 4.03 -13.09 -12.65
C ASP A 119 5.53 -12.91 -12.33
N THR A 120 6.03 -11.68 -12.37
CA THR A 120 7.43 -11.38 -12.06
C THR A 120 7.65 -10.73 -10.68
N ALA A 121 6.58 -10.44 -9.93
CA ALA A 121 6.67 -9.68 -8.70
C ALA A 121 6.65 -10.57 -7.45
N GLU A 122 7.48 -10.21 -6.48
CA GLU A 122 7.36 -10.71 -5.11
C GLU A 122 6.56 -9.74 -4.24
N PHE A 123 5.75 -10.29 -3.33
CA PHE A 123 4.92 -9.50 -2.41
C PHE A 123 5.26 -9.83 -0.96
N PHE A 124 5.09 -8.85 -0.08
CA PHE A 124 5.11 -9.04 1.35
C PHE A 124 3.95 -8.26 2.00
N ASN A 125 2.94 -8.98 2.49
CA ASN A 125 1.75 -8.39 3.11
C ASN A 125 1.92 -8.34 4.63
N VAL A 126 2.06 -7.14 5.20
CA VAL A 126 2.17 -6.91 6.65
C VAL A 126 0.79 -6.68 7.26
N SER A 127 0.41 -7.47 8.26
CA SER A 127 -0.91 -7.37 8.92
C SER A 127 -1.04 -6.07 9.72
N LYS A 128 -2.08 -5.27 9.45
CA LYS A 128 -2.42 -4.11 10.28
C LYS A 128 -2.60 -4.51 11.76
N ASN A 129 -3.35 -5.59 12.02
CA ASN A 129 -3.67 -6.02 13.37
C ASN A 129 -2.44 -6.35 14.21
N ASP A 130 -1.42 -6.99 13.62
CA ASP A 130 -0.18 -7.33 14.34
C ASP A 130 0.65 -6.08 14.66
N MET A 131 0.62 -5.07 13.79
CA MET A 131 1.43 -3.85 13.96
C MET A 131 0.86 -2.93 15.05
N ILE A 132 -0.45 -2.97 15.34
CA ILE A 132 -1.11 -2.09 16.32
C ILE A 132 -1.25 -2.67 17.74
N VAL A 133 -0.80 -3.91 17.96
CA VAL A 133 -0.83 -4.59 19.28
C VAL A 133 0.58 -4.85 19.81
N PRO A 134 0.76 -5.11 21.12
CA PRO A 134 2.05 -5.59 21.67
C PRO A 134 2.54 -6.88 21.01
N ASP A 135 3.84 -7.15 21.06
CA ASP A 135 4.47 -8.27 20.34
C ASP A 135 3.88 -9.64 20.75
N GLU A 136 3.54 -9.80 22.02
CA GLU A 136 2.98 -11.02 22.60
C GLU A 136 1.56 -11.33 22.10
N ARG A 137 0.90 -10.33 21.49
CA ARG A 137 -0.46 -10.45 20.94
C ARG A 137 -0.50 -10.57 19.43
N MET A 138 0.65 -10.54 18.76
CA MET A 138 0.71 -10.74 17.31
C MET A 138 0.28 -12.16 16.95
N SER A 139 -0.44 -12.28 15.83
CA SER A 139 -0.95 -13.56 15.33
C SER A 139 0.12 -14.44 14.68
N ARG A 140 1.28 -13.87 14.33
CA ARG A 140 2.39 -14.55 13.68
C ARG A 140 3.73 -13.82 13.87
N PRO A 141 4.87 -14.51 13.66
CA PRO A 141 6.17 -13.87 13.61
C PRO A 141 6.37 -13.07 12.31
N TRP A 142 7.25 -12.06 12.41
CA TRP A 142 7.66 -11.18 11.32
C TRP A 142 9.20 -11.08 11.25
N PRO A 143 9.78 -10.74 10.09
CA PRO A 143 11.23 -10.54 9.97
C PRO A 143 11.68 -9.31 10.78
N ALA A 144 12.95 -9.32 11.21
CA ALA A 144 13.51 -8.25 12.04
C ALA A 144 13.41 -6.88 11.34
N GLU A 145 13.54 -6.85 10.01
CA GLU A 145 13.40 -5.67 9.16
C GLU A 145 12.04 -4.98 9.34
N VAL A 146 10.97 -5.76 9.54
CA VAL A 146 9.61 -5.25 9.82
C VAL A 146 9.47 -4.88 11.29
N LEU A 147 9.94 -5.73 12.21
CA LEU A 147 9.79 -5.49 13.66
C LEU A 147 10.55 -4.25 14.15
N ASN A 148 11.74 -4.00 13.60
CA ASN A 148 12.57 -2.84 13.93
C ASN A 148 11.85 -1.50 13.64
N VAL A 149 10.89 -1.50 12.72
CA VAL A 149 10.08 -0.33 12.36
C VAL A 149 8.60 -0.52 12.66
N LYS A 150 8.23 -1.47 13.53
CA LYS A 150 6.84 -1.72 13.90
C LYS A 150 6.07 -0.46 14.36
N PRO A 151 6.65 0.47 15.17
CA PRO A 151 5.95 1.70 15.53
C PRO A 151 5.61 2.59 14.33
N LEU A 152 6.45 2.59 13.30
CA LEU A 152 6.19 3.30 12.04
C LEU A 152 4.99 2.68 11.32
N PHE A 153 4.96 1.35 11.15
CA PHE A 153 3.80 0.66 10.59
C PHE A 153 2.53 0.98 11.36
N ALA A 154 2.58 0.92 12.70
CA ALA A 154 1.44 1.22 13.56
C ALA A 154 0.90 2.64 13.34
N SER A 155 1.78 3.64 13.23
CA SER A 155 1.41 5.02 12.93
C SER A 155 0.82 5.15 11.53
N TYR A 156 1.48 4.57 10.52
CA TYR A 156 1.06 4.62 9.13
C TYR A 156 -0.33 4.00 8.95
N VAL A 157 -0.57 2.78 9.43
CA VAL A 157 -1.86 2.10 9.26
C VAL A 157 -2.99 2.81 10.01
N LYS A 158 -2.72 3.38 11.19
CA LYS A 158 -3.72 4.17 11.93
C LYS A 158 -4.11 5.44 11.17
N SER A 159 -3.12 6.16 10.64
CA SER A 159 -3.36 7.37 9.85
C SER A 159 -4.08 7.06 8.54
N ALA A 160 -3.61 6.06 7.78
CA ALA A 160 -4.23 5.65 6.53
C ALA A 160 -5.68 5.18 6.76
N HIS A 161 -5.92 4.37 7.79
CA HIS A 161 -7.26 3.94 8.19
C HIS A 161 -8.17 5.12 8.53
N SER A 162 -7.71 6.09 9.33
CA SER A 162 -8.49 7.27 9.68
C SER A 162 -8.86 8.12 8.46
N VAL A 163 -7.93 8.27 7.51
CA VAL A 163 -8.18 8.99 6.25
C VAL A 163 -9.17 8.22 5.38
N GLY A 164 -9.02 6.91 5.24
CA GLY A 164 -9.97 6.05 4.54
C GLY A 164 -11.38 6.14 5.13
N MET A 165 -11.50 6.15 6.46
CA MET A 165 -12.78 6.34 7.14
C MET A 165 -13.41 7.70 6.85
N THR A 166 -12.61 8.76 6.72
CA THR A 166 -13.12 10.08 6.33
C THR A 166 -13.74 10.03 4.93
N VAL A 167 -13.08 9.35 3.98
CA VAL A 167 -13.62 9.15 2.63
C VAL A 167 -14.90 8.32 2.66
N LEU A 168 -14.94 7.24 3.44
CA LEU A 168 -16.14 6.40 3.58
C LEU A 168 -17.31 7.14 4.22
N ASP A 169 -17.07 7.98 5.22
CA ASP A 169 -18.10 8.80 5.84
C ASP A 169 -18.71 9.77 4.82
N ILE A 170 -17.89 10.43 3.99
CA ILE A 170 -18.36 11.31 2.91
C ILE A 170 -19.23 10.53 1.92
N ILE A 171 -18.79 9.35 1.50
CA ILE A 171 -19.55 8.50 0.58
C ILE A 171 -20.89 8.09 1.22
N ALA A 172 -20.87 7.67 2.48
CA ALA A 172 -22.07 7.28 3.22
C ALA A 172 -23.10 8.43 3.27
N GLU A 173 -22.67 9.62 3.68
CA GLU A 173 -23.54 10.80 3.79
C GLU A 173 -24.14 11.17 2.43
N LYS A 174 -23.34 11.16 1.36
CA LYS A 174 -23.81 11.48 -0.01
C LYS A 174 -24.77 10.43 -0.57
N LEU A 175 -24.65 9.18 -0.13
CA LEU A 175 -25.60 8.10 -0.44
C LEU A 175 -26.83 8.09 0.47
N GLY A 176 -26.90 8.98 1.49
CA GLY A 176 -27.99 8.99 2.46
C GLY A 176 -27.95 7.80 3.43
N VAL A 177 -26.79 7.19 3.62
CA VAL A 177 -26.53 6.10 4.56
C VAL A 177 -25.94 6.68 5.84
N ASP A 178 -26.35 6.16 7.00
CA ASP A 178 -25.74 6.53 8.28
C ASP A 178 -24.25 6.12 8.28
N PRO A 179 -23.29 7.06 8.48
CA PRO A 179 -21.85 6.75 8.50
C PRO A 179 -21.46 5.67 9.51
N SER A 180 -22.26 5.48 10.59
CA SER A 180 -22.04 4.42 11.56
C SER A 180 -22.13 3.00 10.96
N GLU A 181 -22.84 2.81 9.86
CA GLU A 181 -22.88 1.52 9.16
C GLU A 181 -21.51 1.15 8.58
N PHE A 182 -20.78 2.12 8.03
CA PHE A 182 -19.41 1.90 7.55
C PHE A 182 -18.44 1.77 8.73
N ARG A 183 -18.48 2.69 9.68
CA ARG A 183 -17.58 2.70 10.86
C ARG A 183 -17.68 1.40 11.66
N SER A 184 -18.89 0.87 11.87
CA SER A 184 -19.09 -0.37 12.61
C SER A 184 -18.46 -1.59 11.93
N ARG A 185 -18.24 -1.57 10.61
CA ARG A 185 -17.62 -2.66 9.84
C ARG A 185 -16.10 -2.51 9.69
N HIS A 186 -15.57 -1.33 9.96
CA HIS A 186 -14.16 -0.99 9.83
C HIS A 186 -13.55 -0.60 11.18
N ARG A 187 -13.84 -1.37 12.24
CA ARG A 187 -13.22 -1.14 13.55
C ARG A 187 -11.74 -1.52 13.50
N ILE A 188 -10.85 -0.56 13.76
CA ILE A 188 -9.42 -0.75 13.56
C ILE A 188 -8.83 -1.89 14.42
N GLU A 189 -9.31 -2.08 15.65
CA GLU A 189 -8.80 -3.15 16.52
C GLU A 189 -9.29 -4.56 16.16
N GLU A 190 -10.34 -4.69 15.35
CA GLU A 190 -10.91 -5.99 15.01
C GLU A 190 -10.06 -6.76 14.00
N PRO A 191 -10.01 -8.10 14.09
CA PRO A 191 -9.39 -8.94 13.07
C PRO A 191 -10.01 -8.67 11.69
N SER A 192 -9.17 -8.39 10.71
CA SER A 192 -9.59 -8.08 9.34
C SER A 192 -8.51 -8.46 8.34
N GLY A 193 -8.83 -8.39 7.04
CA GLY A 193 -7.84 -8.54 5.95
C GLY A 193 -7.00 -7.30 5.68
N ASP A 194 -7.13 -6.22 6.47
CA ASP A 194 -6.37 -4.98 6.31
C ASP A 194 -4.85 -5.21 6.45
N HIS A 195 -4.09 -4.75 5.45
CA HIS A 195 -2.66 -4.97 5.35
C HIS A 195 -1.96 -3.87 4.56
N VAL A 196 -0.66 -3.74 4.82
CA VAL A 196 0.25 -3.04 3.92
C VAL A 196 0.88 -4.08 2.99
N ARG A 197 0.60 -3.97 1.69
CA ARG A 197 1.28 -4.77 0.66
C ARG A 197 2.51 -4.04 0.17
N ILE A 198 3.67 -4.63 0.40
CA ILE A 198 4.92 -4.20 -0.23
C ILE A 198 5.13 -5.07 -1.47
N THR A 199 5.38 -4.44 -2.62
CA THR A 199 5.58 -5.14 -3.89
C THR A 199 6.95 -4.77 -4.44
N ARG A 200 7.71 -5.78 -4.89
CA ARG A 200 8.92 -5.59 -5.68
C ARG A 200 8.80 -6.38 -6.97
N GLY A 201 8.87 -5.66 -8.09
CA GLY A 201 8.99 -6.24 -9.42
C GLY A 201 10.35 -5.89 -10.01
N PRO A 202 10.96 -6.80 -10.78
CA PRO A 202 12.22 -6.50 -11.45
C PRO A 202 12.04 -5.40 -12.52
N PRO A 203 13.14 -4.71 -12.88
CA PRO A 203 13.13 -3.83 -14.05
C PRO A 203 12.88 -4.66 -15.30
N ARG A 204 12.17 -4.09 -16.28
CA ARG A 204 11.93 -4.76 -17.55
C ARG A 204 13.26 -5.10 -18.23
N GLU A 205 13.44 -6.36 -18.57
CA GLU A 205 14.63 -6.77 -19.35
C GLU A 205 14.53 -6.38 -20.84
N LYS A 206 13.32 -6.35 -21.42
CA LYS A 206 13.07 -6.08 -22.84
C LYS A 206 11.80 -5.25 -23.05
N GLU A 207 11.81 -4.39 -24.06
CA GLU A 207 10.68 -3.51 -24.41
C GLU A 207 9.49 -4.28 -25.00
N GLU A 208 9.77 -5.32 -25.80
CA GLU A 208 8.79 -6.10 -26.57
C GLU A 208 7.85 -6.96 -25.70
N MET A 209 8.23 -7.24 -24.45
CA MET A 209 7.49 -8.10 -23.52
C MET A 209 7.38 -7.39 -22.16
N PRO A 210 6.30 -6.62 -21.91
CA PRO A 210 6.12 -6.00 -20.62
C PRO A 210 5.94 -7.09 -19.57
N GLU A 211 6.83 -7.13 -18.60
CA GLU A 211 6.69 -8.01 -17.44
C GLU A 211 5.39 -7.69 -16.70
N ILE A 212 4.47 -8.65 -16.67
CA ILE A 212 3.20 -8.48 -15.96
C ILE A 212 3.46 -8.83 -14.49
N GLN A 213 3.62 -7.80 -13.67
CA GLN A 213 3.79 -7.93 -12.23
C GLN A 213 2.48 -8.32 -11.54
N THR A 214 1.38 -7.71 -11.96
CA THR A 214 0.02 -8.03 -11.49
C THR A 214 -0.95 -7.93 -12.67
N PRO A 215 -1.76 -8.97 -12.94
CA PRO A 215 -2.74 -8.91 -14.02
C PRO A 215 -3.87 -7.92 -13.68
N SER A 216 -4.66 -7.53 -14.69
CA SER A 216 -5.85 -6.71 -14.47
C SER A 216 -6.81 -7.40 -13.48
N HIS A 217 -7.17 -6.69 -12.43
CA HIS A 217 -8.05 -7.18 -11.37
C HIS A 217 -8.74 -6.00 -10.66
N THR A 218 -9.72 -6.31 -9.83
CA THR A 218 -10.19 -5.43 -8.76
C THR A 218 -9.62 -5.93 -7.46
N ASP A 219 -9.22 -5.01 -6.58
CA ASP A 219 -8.88 -5.38 -5.21
C ASP A 219 -10.11 -5.91 -4.47
N PHE A 220 -9.85 -6.69 -3.42
CA PHE A 220 -10.87 -7.12 -2.47
C PHE A 220 -10.82 -6.19 -1.24
N GLY A 221 -11.99 -5.90 -0.68
CA GLY A 221 -12.12 -5.05 0.50
C GLY A 221 -12.76 -3.70 0.18
N THR A 222 -12.52 -2.75 1.07
CA THR A 222 -12.99 -1.37 1.03
C THR A 222 -11.82 -0.45 1.34
#